data_AF-A0A6V8SMU1-F1
#
_entry.id   AF-A0A6V8SMU1-F1
#
_cell.length_a   1.000
_cell.length_b   1.000
_cell.length_c   1.000
_cell.angle_alpha   90.00
_cell.angle_beta   90.00
_cell.angle_gamma   90.00
#
_symmetry.space_group_name_H-M   'P 1'
#
loop_
_entity.id
_entity.type
_entity.pdbx_description
1 polymer ?
#
loop_
_entity_poly.entity_id
_entity_poly.type
_entity_poly.pdbx_seq_one_letter_code
_entity_poly.pdbx_strand_id
1 'polypeptide(L)' 'MTKLKELEEQLVNLKLQKRNLILAGKKTDEVDELIKAVDRDIKKEKEISK' A
#
# COMPACT_ATOMS: atom_id res chain seq x y z
N MET A 1 -15.85 9.32 1.55
CA MET A 1 -14.86 8.26 1.81
C MET A 1 -14.02 8.71 2.99
N THR A 2 -13.64 7.82 3.91
CA THR A 2 -12.71 8.17 4.99
C THR A 2 -11.28 7.99 4.50
N LYS A 3 -10.36 8.83 4.97
CA LYS A 3 -8.93 8.77 4.63
C LYS A 3 -8.33 7.38 4.86
N LEU A 4 -8.76 6.69 5.91
CA LEU A 4 -8.35 5.32 6.18
C LEU A 4 -8.76 4.35 5.06
N LYS A 5 -9.99 4.46 4.55
CA LYS A 5 -10.49 3.61 3.47
C LYS A 5 -9.71 3.82 2.17
N GLU A 6 -9.34 5.06 1.88
CA GLU A 6 -8.51 5.40 0.72
C GLU A 6 -7.12 4.76 0.82
N LEU A 7 -6.49 4.81 2.01
CA LEU A 7 -5.20 4.16 2.25
C LEU A 7 -5.29 2.63 2.13
N GLU A 8 -6.37 2.02 2.63
CA GLU A 8 -6.58 0.58 2.50
C GLU A 8 -6.81 0.16 1.03
N GLU A 9 -7.56 0.93 0.25
CA GLU A 9 -7.73 0.71 -1.19
C GLU A 9 -6.41 0.88 -1.96
N GLN A 10 -5.62 1.91 -1.62
CA GLN A 10 -4.28 2.11 -2.20
C GLN A 10 -3.35 0.93 -1.91
N LEU A 11 -3.36 0.40 -0.69
CA LEU A 11 -2.56 -0.76 -0.31
C LEU A 11 -2.91 -2.00 -1.14
N VAL A 12 -4.20 -2.24 -1.37
CA VAL A 12 -4.66 -3.35 -2.22
C VAL A 12 -4.15 -3.19 -3.65
N ASN A 13 -4.27 -1.98 -4.21
CA ASN A 13 -3.79 -1.69 -5.57
C ASN A 13 -2.27 -1.89 -5.70
N LEU A 14 -1.48 -1.42 -4.74
CA LEU A 14 -0.02 -1.61 -4.74
C LEU A 14 0.37 -3.09 -4.66
N LYS A 15 -0.34 -3.90 -3.87
CA LYS A 15 -0.10 -5.35 -3.81
C LYS A 15 -0.42 -6.05 -5.13
N LEU A 16 -1.49 -5.64 -5.81
CA LEU A 16 -1.84 -6.15 -7.15
C LEU A 16 -0.79 -5.74 -8.18
N GLN A 17 -0.35 -4.48 -8.17
CA GLN A 17 0.73 -4.00 -9.03
C GLN A 17 2.02 -4.78 -8.79
N LYS A 18 2.40 -5.01 -7.53
CA LYS A 18 3.57 -5.83 -7.17
C LYS A 18 3.47 -7.22 -7.79
N ARG A 19 2.32 -7.88 -7.65
CA ARG A 19 2.09 -9.21 -8.25
C ARG A 19 2.28 -9.19 -9.76
N ASN A 20 1.74 -8.18 -10.46
CA ASN A 20 1.89 -8.07 -11.91
C ASN A 20 3.36 -7.86 -12.32
N LEU A 21 4.12 -7.07 -11.56
CA LEU A 21 5.55 -6.86 -11.81
C LEU A 21 6.35 -8.15 -11.60
N ILE A 22 6.07 -8.91 -10.54
CA ILE A 22 6.70 -10.22 -10.30
C ILE A 22 6.42 -11.17 -11.46
N LEU A 23 5.16 -11.26 -11.90
CA LEU A 23 4.77 -12.12 -13.02
C LEU A 23 5.45 -11.70 -14.33
N ALA A 24 5.73 -10.41 -14.50
CA ALA A 24 6.47 -9.87 -15.64
C ALA A 24 8.00 -9.96 -15.49
N GLY A 25 8.52 -10.54 -14.40
CA GLY A 25 9.95 -10.62 -14.12
C GLY A 25 10.61 -9.25 -13.88
N LYS A 26 9.83 -8.24 -13.49
CA LYS A 26 10.29 -6.87 -13.24
C LYS A 26 10.66 -6.67 -11.77
N LYS A 27 11.54 -5.70 -11.52
CA LYS A 27 11.88 -5.25 -10.17
C LYS A 27 10.65 -4.67 -9.46
N THR A 28 10.56 -4.89 -8.15
CA THR A 28 9.45 -4.41 -7.32
C THR A 28 9.88 -3.47 -6.20
N ASP A 29 11.16 -3.11 -6.14
CA ASP A 29 11.74 -2.36 -5.03
C ASP A 29 10.98 -1.06 -4.73
N GLU A 30 10.58 -0.34 -5.78
CA GLU A 30 9.78 0.89 -5.65
C GLU A 30 8.37 0.63 -5.10
N VAL A 31 7.69 -0.42 -5.59
CA VAL A 31 6.36 -0.79 -5.09
C VAL A 31 6.45 -1.30 -3.65
N ASP A 32 7.54 -1.95 -3.28
CA ASP A 32 7.79 -2.40 -1.92
C ASP A 32 7.97 -1.24 -0.93
N GLU A 33 8.70 -0.18 -1.31
CA GLU A 33 8.81 1.02 -0.49
C GLU A 33 7.46 1.77 -0.38
N LEU A 34 6.69 1.83 -1.47
CA LEU A 34 5.34 2.43 -1.44
C LEU A 34 4.39 1.65 -0.53
N ILE A 35 4.40 0.32 -0.57
CA ILE A 35 3.60 -0.52 0.34
C ILE A 35 3.96 -0.23 1.80
N LYS A 36 5.26 -0.17 2.14
CA LYS A 36 5.71 0.15 3.50
C LYS A 36 5.29 1.56 3.95
N ALA A 37 5.29 2.53 3.04
CA ALA A 37 4.84 3.88 3.35
C ALA A 37 3.34 3.89 3.68
N VAL A 38 2.51 3.30 2.81
CA VAL A 38 1.05 3.23 3.02
C VAL A 38 0.70 2.43 4.29
N ASP A 39 1.37 1.31 4.56
CA ASP A 39 1.16 0.54 5.80
C ASP A 39 1.47 1.37 7.06
N ARG A 40 2.50 2.23 7.03
CA ARG A 40 2.80 3.15 8.14
C ARG A 40 1.71 4.20 8.31
N ASP A 41 1.21 4.76 7.22
CA ASP A 41 0.17 5.78 7.27
C ASP A 41 -1.17 5.21 7.74
N ILE A 42 -1.53 3.98 7.33
CA ILE A 42 -2.69 3.24 7.86
C ILE A 42 -2.57 3.07 9.37
N LYS A 43 -1.40 2.66 9.86
CA LYS A 43 -1.18 2.49 11.32
C LYS A 43 -1.39 3.81 12.06
N LYS A 44 -0.77 4.90 11.60
CA LYS A 44 -0.95 6.22 12.19
C LYS A 44 -2.41 6.67 12.19
N GLU A 45 -3.11 6.49 11.07
CA GLU A 45 -4.51 6.88 10.94
C GLU A 45 -5.42 6.08 11.89
N LYS A 46 -5.13 4.78 12.08
CA LYS A 46 -5.82 3.91 13.06
C LYS A 46 -5.52 4.30 14.50
N GLU A 47 -4.32 4.79 14.80
CA GLU A 47 -3.96 5.29 16.14
C GLU A 47 -4.55 6.66 16.44
N ILE A 48 -4.65 7.55 15.45
CA ILE A 48 -5.27 8.88 15.57
C ILE A 48 -6.80 8.76 15.72
N SER A 49 -7.41 7.75 15.10
CA SER A 49 -8.85 7.51 15.14
C SER A 49 -9.31 6.73 16.38
N LYS A 50 -8.43 6.50 17.35
CA LYS A 50 -8.67 5.72 18.58
C LYS A 50 -8.90 6.64 19.77
#